data_AF-A0ABD0YYJ6-F1
#
_entry.id   AF-A0ABD0YYJ6-F1
#
_cell.length_a   1.000
_cell.length_b   1.000
_cell.length_c   1.000
_cell.angle_alpha   90.00
_cell.angle_beta   90.00
_cell.angle_gamma   90.00
#
_symmetry.space_group_name_H-M   'P 1'
#
loop_
_entity.id
_entity.type
_entity.pdbx_description
1 polymer ?
#
loop_
_entity_poly.entity_id
_entity_poly.type
_entity_poly.pdbx_seq_one_letter_code
_entity_poly.pdbx_strand_id
1 'polypeptide(L)'
;QVVLGGGRRHWLPKVARDPEDADEEGRRLDGRNLIEDWLRDKKRRNIRANYVWNRQQLLETDPKKVDHLLGLFAYSHMDFEADRDKSAKGDPSLAEMTKKALSILQKNPKGFFLLVESGRIDHAHHYNNPFRALDETLVLEEAVLAVLAAVDQSETLIVVTSDHSHVLTMGGLATPRGNSIFGTDSKVSDVDGLPYWTVHGAAAPRQWATHGGEDVPALAHGPLDTALFSGTVDQTVVAHAIAFAACLPPYTYRCNNNATARNEKTQVSIAF
;
A
#
# COMPACT_ATOMS: atom_id res chain seq x y z
N GLN A 1 -1.62 11.66 10.91
CA GLN A 1 -0.25 12.19 10.98
C GLN A 1 0.41 12.19 9.61
N VAL A 2 0.44 11.05 8.93
CA VAL A 2 1.04 10.93 7.59
C VAL A 2 -0.03 10.51 6.59
N VAL A 3 -0.04 11.12 5.40
CA VAL A 3 -0.83 10.72 4.23
C VAL A 3 0.09 10.86 3.02
N LEU A 4 0.37 9.77 2.31
CA LEU A 4 1.30 9.70 1.19
C LEU A 4 0.65 8.90 0.05
N GLY A 5 0.69 9.40 -1.18
CA GLY A 5 0.15 8.71 -2.35
C GLY A 5 -0.09 9.66 -3.52
N GLY A 6 -1.00 9.31 -4.42
CA GLY A 6 -1.44 10.19 -5.52
C GLY A 6 -2.69 11.00 -5.19
N GLY A 7 -3.36 11.50 -6.23
CA GLY A 7 -4.72 12.00 -6.20
C GLY A 7 -4.85 13.50 -6.04
N ARG A 8 -3.80 14.28 -6.38
CA ARG A 8 -3.80 15.76 -6.26
C ARG A 8 -5.04 16.41 -6.87
N ARG A 9 -5.54 15.88 -7.99
CA ARG A 9 -6.73 16.39 -8.69
C ARG A 9 -7.97 16.52 -7.80
N HIS A 10 -8.11 15.70 -6.76
CA HIS A 10 -9.26 15.72 -5.86
C HIS A 10 -9.12 16.72 -4.70
N TRP A 11 -7.91 17.27 -4.52
CA TRP A 11 -7.59 18.28 -3.51
C TRP A 11 -7.62 19.70 -4.06
N LEU A 12 -7.44 19.85 -5.37
CA LEU A 12 -7.37 21.14 -6.06
C LEU A 12 -8.73 21.57 -6.65
N PRO A 13 -9.08 22.87 -6.60
CA PRO A 13 -10.23 23.41 -7.31
C PRO A 13 -9.99 23.44 -8.83
N LYS A 14 -11.07 23.48 -9.61
CA LYS A 14 -11.02 23.50 -11.07
C LYS A 14 -10.19 24.65 -11.69
N VAL A 15 -9.93 25.72 -10.93
CA VAL A 15 -9.13 26.86 -11.41
C VAL A 15 -7.65 26.79 -11.00
N ALA A 16 -7.25 25.78 -10.22
CA ALA A 16 -5.87 25.58 -9.79
C ALA A 16 -5.20 24.55 -10.70
N ARG A 17 -3.99 24.88 -11.15
CA ARG A 17 -3.14 23.99 -11.97
C ARG A 17 -2.38 23.00 -11.10
N ASP A 18 -2.16 21.80 -11.63
CA ASP A 18 -1.29 20.82 -10.99
C ASP A 18 0.17 21.30 -10.99
N PRO A 19 0.93 21.07 -9.90
CA PRO A 19 2.31 21.54 -9.80
C PRO A 19 3.31 20.77 -10.69
N GLU A 20 2.96 19.59 -11.21
CA GLU A 20 3.81 18.80 -12.11
C GLU A 20 3.25 18.77 -13.52
N ASP A 21 1.94 18.65 -13.65
CA ASP A 21 1.24 18.64 -14.94
C ASP A 21 0.58 20.01 -15.22
N ALA A 22 1.35 20.96 -15.75
CA ALA A 22 0.92 22.36 -15.88
C ALA A 22 -0.32 22.60 -16.78
N ASP A 23 -0.68 21.60 -17.59
CA ASP A 23 -1.87 21.59 -18.47
C ASP A 23 -3.11 20.99 -17.78
N GLU A 24 -2.94 20.36 -16.61
CA GLU A 24 -4.02 19.74 -15.85
C GLU A 24 -4.55 20.67 -14.75
N GLU A 25 -5.87 20.67 -14.60
CA GLU A 25 -6.59 21.45 -13.58
C GLU A 25 -7.17 20.53 -12.50
N GLY A 26 -7.41 21.07 -11.31
CA GLY A 26 -8.14 20.37 -10.25
C GLY A 26 -9.56 19.93 -10.65
N ARG A 27 -10.16 19.02 -9.88
CA ARG A 27 -11.51 18.49 -10.15
C ARG A 27 -12.60 19.04 -9.23
N ARG A 28 -12.24 19.79 -8.18
CA ARG A 28 -13.25 20.26 -7.22
C ARG A 28 -14.04 21.44 -7.78
N LEU A 29 -15.36 21.34 -7.68
CA LEU A 29 -16.32 22.35 -8.14
C LEU A 29 -16.74 23.34 -7.04
N ASP A 30 -16.33 23.10 -5.79
CA ASP A 30 -16.68 23.94 -4.64
C ASP A 30 -15.68 25.09 -4.39
N GLY A 31 -14.73 25.28 -5.29
CA GLY A 31 -13.72 26.33 -5.22
C GLY A 31 -12.69 26.15 -4.11
N ARG A 32 -12.71 25.04 -3.36
CA ARG A 32 -11.81 24.82 -2.22
C ARG A 32 -10.49 24.20 -2.65
N ASN A 33 -9.40 24.72 -2.10
CA ASN A 33 -8.11 24.05 -2.10
C ASN A 33 -7.92 23.31 -0.77
N LEU A 34 -8.06 21.98 -0.79
CA LEU A 34 -7.97 21.16 0.41
C LEU A 34 -6.55 21.05 0.97
N ILE A 35 -5.52 21.23 0.14
CA ILE A 35 -4.13 21.25 0.61
C ILE A 35 -3.93 22.48 1.49
N GLU A 36 -4.40 23.64 1.03
CA GLU A 36 -4.35 24.88 1.81
C GLU A 36 -5.21 24.82 3.07
N ASP A 37 -6.43 24.25 2.98
CA ASP A 37 -7.29 24.05 4.14
C ASP A 37 -6.62 23.16 5.18
N TRP A 38 -5.98 22.07 4.75
CA TRP A 38 -5.24 21.17 5.63
C TRP A 38 -4.06 21.88 6.31
N LEU A 39 -3.25 22.63 5.56
CA LEU A 39 -2.14 23.41 6.10
C LEU A 39 -2.61 24.48 7.09
N ARG A 40 -3.70 25.18 6.76
CA ARG A 40 -4.32 26.21 7.60
C ARG A 40 -4.83 25.63 8.92
N ASP A 41 -5.48 24.48 8.86
CA ASP A 41 -5.91 23.75 10.06
C ASP A 41 -4.72 23.36 10.95
N LYS A 42 -3.65 22.79 10.38
CA LYS A 42 -2.45 22.44 11.18
C LYS A 42 -1.80 23.67 11.80
N LYS A 43 -1.68 24.76 11.05
CA LYS A 43 -1.17 26.04 11.54
C LYS A 43 -2.02 26.59 12.70
N ARG A 44 -3.35 26.56 12.59
CA ARG A 44 -4.28 27.00 13.66
C ARG A 44 -4.13 26.18 14.94
N ARG A 45 -3.80 24.90 14.83
CA ARG A 45 -3.56 23.99 15.96
C ARG A 45 -2.11 23.99 16.46
N ASN A 46 -1.26 24.87 15.92
CA ASN A 46 0.18 24.94 16.24
C ASN A 46 0.90 23.59 16.01
N ILE A 47 0.53 22.87 14.95
CA ILE A 47 1.13 21.60 14.56
C ILE A 47 2.11 21.86 13.41
N ARG A 48 3.34 21.36 13.53
CA ARG A 48 4.34 21.46 12.47
C ARG A 48 3.96 20.51 11.33
N ALA A 49 3.54 21.06 10.20
CA ALA A 49 3.07 20.30 9.06
C ALA A 49 3.82 20.68 7.79
N ASN A 50 4.03 19.70 6.91
CA ASN A 50 4.63 19.92 5.60
C ASN A 50 3.77 19.29 4.50
N TYR A 51 3.71 19.95 3.34
CA TYR A 51 3.12 19.41 2.12
C TYR A 51 4.23 19.23 1.08
N VAL A 52 4.27 18.05 0.45
CA VAL A 52 5.25 17.69 -0.57
C VAL A 52 4.55 17.03 -1.75
N TRP A 53 5.14 17.11 -2.94
CA TRP A 53 4.54 16.55 -4.16
C TRP A 53 5.53 15.88 -5.11
N ASN A 54 6.82 15.78 -4.74
CA ASN A 54 7.79 14.99 -5.48
C ASN A 54 8.74 14.24 -4.53
N ARG A 55 9.54 13.34 -5.11
CA ARG A 55 10.50 12.49 -4.40
C ARG A 55 11.52 13.29 -3.62
N GLN A 56 12.13 14.33 -4.21
CA GLN A 56 13.14 15.14 -3.53
C GLN A 56 12.59 15.79 -2.26
N GLN A 57 11.44 16.45 -2.34
CA GLN A 57 10.80 17.08 -1.18
C GLN A 57 10.45 16.07 -0.08
N LEU A 58 10.01 14.86 -0.45
CA LEU A 58 9.79 13.78 0.51
C LEU A 58 11.08 13.42 1.23
N LEU A 59 12.15 13.16 0.48
CA LEU A 59 13.44 12.73 1.04
C LEU A 59 14.06 13.81 1.93
N GLU A 60 14.03 15.07 1.50
CA GLU A 60 14.56 16.23 2.24
C GLU A 60 13.74 16.61 3.48
N THR A 61 12.50 16.11 3.61
CA THR A 61 11.69 16.37 4.81
C THR A 61 12.34 15.74 6.04
N ASP A 62 12.84 16.58 6.95
CA ASP A 62 13.40 16.16 8.24
C ASP A 62 12.26 15.67 9.17
N PRO A 63 12.19 14.37 9.50
CA PRO A 63 11.13 13.82 10.35
C PRO A 63 11.12 14.43 11.77
N LYS A 64 12.24 14.97 12.26
CA LYS A 64 12.32 15.60 13.59
C LYS A 64 11.62 16.96 13.63
N LYS A 65 11.50 17.62 12.47
CA LYS A 65 10.91 18.97 12.33
C LYS A 65 9.44 18.98 11.97
N VAL A 66 8.86 17.83 11.60
CA VAL A 66 7.49 17.72 11.10
C VAL A 66 6.69 16.73 11.92
N ASP A 67 5.51 17.13 12.40
CA ASP A 67 4.58 16.27 13.13
C ASP A 67 3.52 15.67 12.21
N HIS A 68 3.20 16.35 11.10
CA HIS A 68 2.25 15.90 10.08
C HIS A 68 2.79 16.10 8.66
N LEU A 69 2.68 15.07 7.82
CA LEU A 69 3.14 15.12 6.43
C LEU A 69 2.00 14.74 5.49
N LEU A 70 1.76 15.59 4.50
CA LEU A 70 0.90 15.29 3.35
C LEU A 70 1.79 15.23 2.11
N GLY A 71 1.86 14.07 1.47
CA GLY A 71 2.58 13.85 0.23
C GLY A 71 1.62 13.42 -0.87
N LEU A 72 1.48 14.23 -1.92
CA LEU A 72 0.62 13.90 -3.06
C LEU A 72 1.46 13.97 -4.33
N PHE A 73 1.89 12.81 -4.83
CA PHE A 73 2.96 12.66 -5.83
C PHE A 73 2.48 12.55 -7.27
N ALA A 74 1.18 12.30 -7.50
CA ALA A 74 0.63 12.27 -8.84
C ALA A 74 -0.72 12.99 -8.93
N TYR A 75 -1.05 13.47 -10.14
CA TYR A 75 -2.36 14.07 -10.43
C TYR A 75 -3.50 13.10 -10.11
N SER A 76 -3.37 11.82 -10.52
CA SER A 76 -4.31 10.73 -10.26
C SER A 76 -3.66 9.61 -9.45
N HIS A 77 -3.60 8.37 -9.95
CA HIS A 77 -2.80 7.32 -9.31
C HIS A 77 -1.34 7.62 -9.59
N MET A 78 -0.45 7.15 -8.71
CA MET A 78 0.98 7.14 -9.02
C MET A 78 1.23 6.20 -10.20
N ASP A 79 2.33 6.42 -10.91
CA ASP A 79 2.73 5.57 -12.03
C ASP A 79 3.02 4.13 -11.56
N PHE A 80 3.00 3.19 -12.51
CA PHE A 80 3.52 1.86 -12.21
C PHE A 80 5.03 1.95 -11.97
N GLU A 81 5.60 1.11 -11.12
CA GLU A 81 7.03 1.09 -10.81
C GLU A 81 7.90 0.94 -12.05
N ALA A 82 7.46 0.13 -13.01
CA ALA A 82 8.10 -0.06 -14.30
C ALA A 82 8.19 1.25 -15.14
N ASP A 83 7.26 2.18 -14.94
CA ASP A 83 7.15 3.43 -15.69
C ASP A 83 7.56 4.68 -14.87
N ARG A 84 7.74 4.52 -13.55
CA ARG A 84 7.95 5.60 -12.60
C ARG A 84 9.19 6.44 -12.93
N ASP A 85 9.04 7.77 -12.96
CA ASP A 85 10.20 8.67 -12.96
C ASP A 85 10.92 8.58 -11.61
N LYS A 86 12.10 7.96 -11.60
CA LYS A 86 12.92 7.77 -10.40
C LYS A 86 13.85 8.97 -10.12
N SER A 87 13.76 10.04 -10.92
CA SER A 87 14.54 11.27 -10.75
C SER A 87 14.21 11.98 -9.43
N ALA A 88 14.96 13.02 -9.11
CA ALA A 88 14.68 13.87 -7.95
C ALA A 88 13.30 14.55 -8.05
N LYS A 89 12.87 14.89 -9.27
CA LYS A 89 11.59 15.56 -9.54
C LYS A 89 10.44 14.60 -9.81
N GLY A 90 10.71 13.31 -9.92
CA GLY A 90 9.70 12.29 -10.09
C GLY A 90 9.12 11.79 -8.78
N ASP A 91 8.73 10.52 -8.76
CA ASP A 91 7.91 9.93 -7.71
C ASP A 91 8.72 9.08 -6.73
N PRO A 92 8.44 9.13 -5.43
CA PRO A 92 9.03 8.22 -4.46
C PRO A 92 8.47 6.80 -4.63
N SER A 93 9.29 5.78 -4.34
CA SER A 93 8.79 4.40 -4.28
C SER A 93 7.90 4.16 -3.06
N LEU A 94 7.10 3.08 -3.08
CA LEU A 94 6.30 2.66 -1.92
C LEU A 94 7.17 2.45 -0.68
N ALA A 95 8.35 1.85 -0.84
CA ALA A 95 9.32 1.67 0.23
C ALA A 95 9.86 3.00 0.78
N GLU A 96 10.12 4.00 -0.07
CA GLU A 96 10.55 5.33 0.36
C GLU A 96 9.46 6.07 1.14
N MET A 97 8.21 6.01 0.66
CA MET A 97 7.05 6.54 1.37
C MET A 97 6.88 5.87 2.74
N THR A 98 6.99 4.54 2.77
CA THR A 98 6.87 3.72 4.00
C THR A 98 7.93 4.10 5.02
N LYS A 99 9.21 4.17 4.63
CA LYS A 99 10.32 4.59 5.50
C LYS A 99 10.09 5.99 6.08
N LYS A 100 9.63 6.94 5.26
CA LYS A 100 9.35 8.30 5.74
C LYS A 100 8.17 8.32 6.70
N ALA A 101 7.10 7.57 6.42
CA ALA A 101 5.94 7.46 7.29
C ALA A 101 6.34 6.91 8.67
N LEU A 102 7.08 5.79 8.71
CA LEU A 102 7.58 5.19 9.95
C LEU A 102 8.45 6.17 10.74
N SER A 103 9.36 6.88 10.07
CA SER A 103 10.24 7.88 10.71
C SER A 103 9.47 9.02 11.42
N ILE A 104 8.25 9.31 10.98
CA ILE A 104 7.39 10.33 11.60
C ILE A 104 6.49 9.70 12.69
N LEU A 105 5.90 8.55 12.39
CA LEU A 105 4.94 7.86 13.27
C LEU A 105 5.58 7.30 14.53
N GLN A 106 6.79 6.74 14.43
CA GLN A 106 7.53 6.14 15.57
C GLN A 106 7.89 7.16 16.66
N LYS A 107 7.80 8.47 16.37
CA LYS A 107 7.97 9.50 17.41
C LYS A 107 6.86 9.50 18.46
N ASN A 108 5.72 8.87 18.18
CA ASN A 108 4.61 8.79 19.12
C ASN A 108 4.84 7.64 20.13
N PRO A 109 5.10 7.93 21.41
CA PRO A 109 5.35 6.89 22.41
C PRO A 109 4.11 6.05 22.75
N LYS A 110 2.93 6.41 22.22
CA LYS A 110 1.69 5.62 22.33
C LYS A 110 1.54 4.58 21.23
N GLY A 111 2.51 4.47 20.32
CA GLY A 111 2.44 3.60 19.15
C GLY A 111 1.78 4.28 17.96
N PHE A 112 1.61 3.51 16.88
CA PHE A 112 1.02 3.97 15.63
C PHE A 112 0.24 2.85 14.93
N PHE A 113 -0.61 3.29 14.00
CA PHE A 113 -1.20 2.47 12.96
C PHE A 113 -0.70 2.98 11.62
N LEU A 114 -0.20 2.10 10.78
CA LEU A 114 0.22 2.40 9.41
C LEU A 114 -0.48 1.46 8.44
N LEU A 115 -1.08 2.04 7.40
CA LEU A 115 -1.61 1.35 6.24
C LEU A 115 -0.69 1.65 5.05
N VAL A 116 -0.19 0.61 4.40
CA VAL A 116 0.59 0.66 3.17
C VAL A 116 -0.17 -0.14 2.12
N GLU A 117 -0.37 0.42 0.94
CA GLU A 117 -1.17 -0.21 -0.12
C GLU A 117 -0.40 -0.15 -1.45
N SER A 118 -0.18 -1.30 -2.07
CA SER A 118 0.30 -1.42 -3.45
C SER A 118 -0.88 -1.54 -4.42
N GLY A 119 -1.75 -0.54 -4.43
CA GLY A 119 -3.03 -0.56 -5.16
C GLY A 119 -2.91 -0.59 -6.70
N ARG A 120 -1.69 -0.56 -7.24
CA ARG A 120 -1.44 -0.71 -8.68
C ARG A 120 -1.38 -2.18 -9.12
N ILE A 121 -1.23 -3.13 -8.20
CA ILE A 121 -1.37 -4.57 -8.49
C ILE A 121 -2.74 -4.85 -9.15
N ASP A 122 -3.82 -4.35 -8.52
CA ASP A 122 -5.19 -4.46 -9.03
C ASP A 122 -5.36 -3.84 -10.42
N HIS A 123 -4.92 -2.60 -10.60
CA HIS A 123 -5.01 -1.91 -11.89
C HIS A 123 -4.29 -2.68 -13.01
N ALA A 124 -3.11 -3.25 -12.72
CA ALA A 124 -2.38 -4.04 -13.71
C ALA A 124 -3.12 -5.33 -14.08
N HIS A 125 -3.75 -6.01 -13.12
CA HIS A 125 -4.60 -7.15 -13.41
C HIS A 125 -5.83 -6.78 -14.23
N HIS A 126 -6.49 -5.66 -13.93
CA HIS A 126 -7.59 -5.16 -14.76
C HIS A 126 -7.19 -4.93 -16.21
N TYR A 127 -5.94 -4.56 -16.48
CA TYR A 127 -5.39 -4.39 -17.83
C TYR A 127 -4.87 -5.69 -18.45
N ASN A 128 -5.02 -6.85 -17.78
CA ASN A 128 -4.39 -8.11 -18.17
C ASN A 128 -2.88 -7.97 -18.42
N ASN A 129 -2.21 -7.18 -17.58
CA ASN A 129 -0.77 -6.93 -17.67
C ASN A 129 -0.05 -7.63 -16.51
N PRO A 130 0.29 -8.92 -16.65
CA PRO A 130 0.92 -9.68 -15.57
C PRO A 130 2.33 -9.18 -15.24
N PHE A 131 3.02 -8.55 -16.19
CA PHE A 131 4.34 -7.96 -15.93
C PHE A 131 4.24 -6.88 -14.86
N ARG A 132 3.37 -5.87 -15.07
CA ARG A 132 3.16 -4.81 -14.09
C ARG A 132 2.54 -5.34 -12.79
N ALA A 133 1.63 -6.31 -12.86
CA ALA A 133 1.01 -6.85 -11.64
C ALA A 133 2.02 -7.55 -10.71
N LEU A 134 2.93 -8.34 -11.29
CA LEU A 134 3.99 -8.99 -10.52
C LEU A 134 5.09 -8.01 -10.08
N ASP A 135 5.41 -7.01 -10.90
CA ASP A 135 6.37 -5.95 -10.54
C ASP A 135 5.86 -5.11 -9.35
N GLU A 136 4.58 -4.71 -9.36
CA GLU A 136 3.94 -4.02 -8.22
C GLU A 136 3.83 -4.91 -6.96
N THR A 137 3.75 -6.23 -7.12
CA THR A 137 3.83 -7.17 -6.00
C THR A 137 5.23 -7.17 -5.38
N LEU A 138 6.31 -7.05 -6.17
CA LEU A 138 7.67 -6.88 -5.65
C LEU A 138 7.84 -5.53 -4.93
N VAL A 139 7.16 -4.48 -5.41
CA VAL A 139 7.14 -3.17 -4.73
C VAL A 139 6.50 -3.26 -3.34
N LEU A 140 5.43 -4.05 -3.19
CA LEU A 140 4.84 -4.37 -1.88
C LEU A 140 5.83 -5.12 -0.99
N GLU A 141 6.53 -6.14 -1.53
CA GLU A 141 7.57 -6.87 -0.82
C GLU A 141 8.66 -5.93 -0.28
N GLU A 142 9.17 -5.00 -1.11
CA GLU A 142 10.17 -4.02 -0.68
C GLU A 142 9.66 -3.12 0.46
N ALA A 143 8.38 -2.73 0.43
CA ALA A 143 7.76 -1.95 1.49
C ALA A 143 7.63 -2.76 2.79
N VAL A 144 7.23 -4.03 2.71
CA VAL A 144 7.16 -4.95 3.87
C VAL A 144 8.56 -5.15 4.47
N LEU A 145 9.58 -5.37 3.65
CA LEU A 145 10.98 -5.47 4.11
C LEU A 145 11.45 -4.18 4.78
N ALA A 146 11.02 -3.02 4.27
CA ALA A 146 11.31 -1.73 4.91
C ALA A 146 10.64 -1.59 6.28
N VAL A 147 9.42 -2.09 6.47
CA VAL A 147 8.75 -2.15 7.78
C VAL A 147 9.53 -3.07 8.71
N LEU A 148 9.80 -4.31 8.29
CA LEU A 148 10.49 -5.33 9.09
C LEU A 148 11.87 -4.86 9.60
N ALA A 149 12.58 -4.08 8.79
CA ALA A 149 13.89 -3.53 9.15
C ALA A 149 13.82 -2.30 10.09
N ALA A 150 12.67 -1.64 10.18
CA ALA A 150 12.51 -0.36 10.87
C ALA A 150 11.79 -0.45 12.22
N VAL A 151 11.03 -1.52 12.47
CA VAL A 151 10.21 -1.67 13.68
C VAL A 151 10.76 -2.74 14.62
N ASP A 152 10.44 -2.63 15.90
CA ASP A 152 10.62 -3.74 16.85
C ASP A 152 9.46 -4.73 16.65
N GLN A 153 9.77 -5.92 16.13
CA GLN A 153 8.79 -6.96 15.82
C GLN A 153 8.20 -7.61 17.09
N SER A 154 8.84 -7.44 18.25
CA SER A 154 8.28 -7.86 19.54
C SER A 154 7.19 -6.94 20.06
N GLU A 155 7.11 -5.71 19.53
CA GLU A 155 6.10 -4.71 19.87
C GLU A 155 5.21 -4.35 18.68
N THR A 156 5.45 -4.89 17.49
CA THR A 156 4.71 -4.50 16.27
C THR A 156 4.05 -5.69 15.62
N LEU A 157 2.72 -5.65 15.51
CA LEU A 157 1.96 -6.58 14.68
C LEU A 157 2.00 -6.08 13.23
N ILE A 158 2.57 -6.90 12.36
CA ILE A 158 2.61 -6.69 10.92
C ILE A 158 1.62 -7.64 10.27
N VAL A 159 0.69 -7.13 9.48
CA VAL A 159 -0.29 -7.94 8.74
C VAL A 159 -0.16 -7.65 7.24
N VAL A 160 -0.07 -8.70 6.42
CA VAL A 160 -0.07 -8.61 4.96
C VAL A 160 -1.25 -9.42 4.44
N THR A 161 -2.13 -8.81 3.66
CA THR A 161 -3.30 -9.48 3.08
C THR A 161 -3.71 -8.82 1.76
N SER A 162 -4.75 -9.34 1.11
CA SER A 162 -5.37 -8.70 -0.06
C SER A 162 -6.82 -8.34 0.26
N ASP A 163 -7.37 -7.37 -0.44
CA ASP A 163 -8.80 -7.05 -0.38
C ASP A 163 -9.64 -8.05 -1.20
N HIS A 164 -9.11 -8.51 -2.33
CA HIS A 164 -9.63 -9.61 -3.14
C HIS A 164 -8.53 -10.20 -4.04
N SER A 165 -8.85 -11.22 -4.84
CA SER A 165 -7.93 -11.78 -5.83
C SER A 165 -8.23 -11.26 -7.25
N HIS A 166 -7.60 -11.87 -8.25
CA HIS A 166 -7.84 -11.67 -9.68
C HIS A 166 -7.84 -13.00 -10.43
N VAL A 167 -8.35 -13.00 -11.66
CA VAL A 167 -8.47 -14.21 -12.51
C VAL A 167 -7.15 -14.68 -13.13
N LEU A 168 -6.01 -14.29 -12.55
CA LEU A 168 -4.68 -14.71 -13.00
C LEU A 168 -4.51 -16.20 -12.72
N THR A 169 -4.09 -16.96 -13.74
CA THR A 169 -3.73 -18.36 -13.56
C THR A 169 -2.31 -18.60 -14.03
N MET A 170 -1.60 -19.45 -13.29
CA MET A 170 -0.27 -19.95 -13.64
C MET A 170 -0.40 -21.42 -14.00
N GLY A 171 -0.07 -21.76 -15.23
CA GLY A 171 -0.20 -23.10 -15.79
C GLY A 171 1.08 -23.56 -16.48
N GLY A 172 0.91 -24.49 -17.41
CA GLY A 172 2.03 -25.12 -18.10
C GLY A 172 2.13 -26.61 -17.79
N LEU A 173 2.26 -27.42 -18.83
CA LEU A 173 2.40 -28.88 -18.74
C LEU A 173 3.88 -29.32 -18.69
N ALA A 174 4.78 -28.52 -19.26
CA ALA A 174 6.19 -28.86 -19.38
C ALA A 174 7.12 -27.66 -19.17
N THR A 175 6.65 -26.61 -18.50
CA THR A 175 7.46 -25.45 -18.13
C THR A 175 8.55 -25.87 -17.12
N PRO A 176 9.86 -25.80 -17.46
CA PRO A 176 10.92 -26.25 -16.57
C PRO A 176 11.16 -25.29 -15.41
N ARG A 177 11.68 -25.80 -14.29
CA ARG A 177 12.12 -24.96 -13.17
C ARG A 177 13.19 -23.96 -13.63
N GLY A 178 13.02 -22.69 -13.27
CA GLY A 178 13.91 -21.61 -13.67
C GLY A 178 13.53 -20.95 -15.01
N ASN A 179 12.46 -21.40 -15.66
CA ASN A 179 11.87 -20.65 -16.77
C ASN A 179 11.35 -19.30 -16.29
N SER A 180 11.38 -18.29 -17.16
CA SER A 180 10.76 -16.99 -16.89
C SER A 180 9.26 -17.18 -16.66
N ILE A 181 8.70 -16.51 -15.64
CA ILE A 181 7.25 -16.52 -15.38
C ILE A 181 6.45 -15.89 -16.53
N PHE A 182 7.08 -15.01 -17.31
CA PHE A 182 6.51 -14.43 -18.53
C PHE A 182 6.87 -15.22 -19.79
N GLY A 183 7.50 -16.38 -19.64
CA GLY A 183 7.86 -17.24 -20.76
C GLY A 183 6.68 -18.06 -21.27
N THR A 184 6.88 -18.72 -22.40
CA THR A 184 5.98 -19.76 -22.89
C THR A 184 6.33 -21.12 -22.31
N ASP A 185 5.37 -22.05 -22.30
CA ASP A 185 5.64 -23.45 -22.02
C ASP A 185 6.60 -24.03 -23.09
N SER A 186 7.36 -25.07 -22.73
CA SER A 186 8.28 -25.74 -23.65
C SER A 186 7.57 -26.63 -24.68
N LYS A 187 6.31 -26.99 -24.41
CA LYS A 187 5.41 -27.66 -25.34
C LYS A 187 4.35 -26.70 -25.84
N VAL A 188 4.02 -26.82 -27.12
CA VAL A 188 2.85 -26.15 -27.70
C VAL A 188 1.56 -26.82 -27.22
N SER A 189 0.44 -26.11 -27.37
CA SER A 189 -0.90 -26.64 -27.12
C SER A 189 -1.17 -27.85 -28.03
N ASP A 190 -1.76 -28.90 -27.46
CA ASP A 190 -2.14 -30.14 -28.16
C ASP A 190 -3.46 -30.02 -28.94
N VAL A 191 -4.16 -28.89 -28.81
CA VAL A 191 -5.41 -28.59 -29.51
C VAL A 191 -5.15 -27.87 -30.84
N ASP A 192 -4.31 -26.83 -30.82
CA ASP A 192 -4.09 -25.93 -31.96
C ASP A 192 -2.62 -25.84 -32.41
N GLY A 193 -1.70 -26.49 -31.69
CA GLY A 193 -0.27 -26.49 -32.02
C GLY A 193 0.43 -25.15 -31.77
N LEU A 194 -0.21 -24.20 -31.08
CA LEU A 194 0.35 -22.87 -30.83
C LEU A 194 1.08 -22.79 -29.47
N PRO A 195 2.12 -21.94 -29.35
CA PRO A 195 2.71 -21.63 -28.06
C PRO A 195 1.71 -20.93 -27.13
N TYR A 196 1.79 -21.21 -25.83
CA TYR A 196 1.02 -20.53 -24.80
C TYR A 196 1.92 -20.12 -23.64
N TRP A 197 1.54 -19.02 -22.99
CA TRP A 197 2.29 -18.42 -21.88
C TRP A 197 2.11 -19.22 -20.59
N THR A 198 3.10 -19.20 -19.70
CA THR A 198 2.97 -19.78 -18.35
C THR A 198 1.89 -19.05 -17.53
N VAL A 199 1.71 -17.75 -17.76
CA VAL A 199 0.70 -16.92 -17.10
C VAL A 199 -0.44 -16.61 -18.08
N HIS A 200 -1.68 -16.88 -17.65
CA HIS A 200 -2.88 -16.54 -18.39
C HIS A 200 -3.75 -15.54 -17.60
N GLY A 201 -4.15 -14.45 -18.25
CA GLY A 201 -4.97 -13.41 -17.64
C GLY A 201 -6.45 -13.40 -18.04
N ALA A 202 -6.83 -14.07 -19.14
CA ALA A 202 -8.21 -14.04 -19.61
C ALA A 202 -8.60 -15.26 -20.46
N ALA A 203 -9.80 -15.77 -20.20
CA ALA A 203 -10.53 -16.67 -21.10
C ALA A 203 -11.77 -16.00 -21.71
N ALA A 204 -12.27 -14.92 -21.10
CA ALA A 204 -13.43 -14.16 -21.56
C ALA A 204 -13.04 -12.69 -21.85
N PRO A 205 -13.34 -12.15 -23.04
CA PRO A 205 -12.94 -10.78 -23.39
C PRO A 205 -13.78 -9.74 -22.63
N ARG A 206 -13.09 -8.79 -21.99
CA ARG A 206 -13.69 -7.60 -21.35
C ARG A 206 -12.75 -6.41 -21.48
N GLN A 207 -13.30 -5.20 -21.37
CA GLN A 207 -12.50 -3.97 -21.32
C GLN A 207 -11.58 -3.94 -20.10
N TRP A 208 -12.05 -4.48 -18.98
CA TRP A 208 -11.27 -4.69 -17.76
C TRP A 208 -11.55 -6.10 -17.23
N ALA A 209 -10.50 -6.80 -16.78
CA ALA A 209 -10.65 -8.08 -16.10
C ALA A 209 -11.53 -7.94 -14.85
N THR A 210 -12.16 -9.03 -14.40
CA THR A 210 -12.89 -9.05 -13.13
C THR A 210 -11.95 -9.42 -11.99
N HIS A 211 -12.32 -9.05 -10.76
CA HIS A 211 -11.70 -9.62 -9.57
C HIS A 211 -11.94 -11.14 -9.50
N GLY A 212 -11.09 -11.82 -8.75
CA GLY A 212 -11.25 -13.20 -8.29
C GLY A 212 -12.01 -13.25 -6.97
N GLY A 213 -12.82 -14.29 -6.78
CA GLY A 213 -13.66 -14.47 -5.60
C GLY A 213 -13.19 -15.58 -4.66
N GLU A 214 -12.01 -16.15 -4.91
CA GLU A 214 -11.37 -17.12 -4.04
C GLU A 214 -10.77 -16.46 -2.80
N ASP A 215 -10.55 -17.28 -1.78
CA ASP A 215 -9.92 -16.86 -0.53
C ASP A 215 -8.51 -16.31 -0.78
N VAL A 216 -8.17 -15.23 -0.08
CA VAL A 216 -6.85 -14.59 -0.12
C VAL A 216 -6.09 -14.81 1.19
N PRO A 217 -4.74 -14.88 1.17
CA PRO A 217 -3.98 -15.10 2.38
C PRO A 217 -4.04 -13.87 3.32
N ALA A 218 -4.00 -14.14 4.63
CA ALA A 218 -3.71 -13.16 5.65
C ALA A 218 -2.48 -13.65 6.44
N LEU A 219 -1.33 -13.03 6.16
CA LEU A 219 -0.07 -13.32 6.82
C LEU A 219 0.11 -12.33 7.98
N ALA A 220 0.54 -12.81 9.13
CA ALA A 220 0.81 -11.95 10.28
C ALA A 220 2.13 -12.30 10.96
N HIS A 221 2.78 -11.29 11.51
CA HIS A 221 4.00 -11.44 12.29
C HIS A 221 4.02 -10.46 13.47
N GLY A 222 4.37 -10.93 14.66
CA GLY A 222 4.50 -10.10 15.87
C GLY A 222 3.52 -10.49 16.98
N PRO A 223 3.16 -9.56 17.89
CA PRO A 223 2.34 -9.89 19.05
C PRO A 223 0.99 -10.54 18.69
N LEU A 224 0.75 -11.73 19.25
CA LEU A 224 -0.49 -12.52 19.10
C LEU A 224 -0.77 -13.01 17.67
N ASP A 225 0.19 -12.93 16.74
CA ASP A 225 0.03 -13.33 15.34
C ASP A 225 -0.56 -14.75 15.17
N THR A 226 0.09 -15.75 15.76
CA THR A 226 -0.26 -17.18 15.69
C THR A 226 -1.57 -17.53 16.38
N ALA A 227 -2.00 -16.71 17.34
CA ALA A 227 -3.26 -16.90 18.05
C ALA A 227 -4.45 -16.30 17.29
N LEU A 228 -4.22 -15.20 16.56
CA LEU A 228 -5.28 -14.42 15.91
C LEU A 228 -5.41 -14.70 14.41
N PHE A 229 -4.33 -15.10 13.75
CA PHE A 229 -4.27 -15.36 12.32
C PHE A 229 -3.94 -16.83 12.08
N SER A 230 -4.95 -17.68 12.28
CA SER A 230 -4.84 -19.13 12.03
C SER A 230 -6.13 -19.67 11.40
N GLY A 231 -5.98 -20.68 10.53
CA GLY A 231 -7.10 -21.30 9.81
C GLY A 231 -7.73 -20.38 8.77
N THR A 232 -9.01 -20.62 8.48
CA THR A 232 -9.81 -19.80 7.55
C THR A 232 -10.72 -18.89 8.36
N VAL A 233 -10.70 -17.60 8.05
CA VAL A 233 -11.45 -16.57 8.76
C VAL A 233 -12.14 -15.64 7.77
N ASP A 234 -13.25 -15.03 8.18
CA ASP A 234 -13.85 -13.93 7.43
C ASP A 234 -12.89 -12.73 7.35
N GLN A 235 -12.89 -12.00 6.24
CA GLN A 235 -12.04 -10.82 6.06
C GLN A 235 -12.25 -9.75 7.16
N THR A 236 -13.47 -9.68 7.71
CA THR A 236 -13.78 -8.77 8.83
C THR A 236 -12.96 -9.06 10.09
N VAL A 237 -12.52 -10.31 10.28
CA VAL A 237 -11.69 -10.73 11.42
C VAL A 237 -10.36 -10.00 11.43
N VAL A 238 -9.79 -9.63 10.28
CA VAL A 238 -8.52 -8.90 10.20
C VAL A 238 -8.56 -7.63 11.06
N ALA A 239 -9.57 -6.78 10.87
CA ALA A 239 -9.73 -5.54 11.63
C ALA A 239 -9.97 -5.80 13.13
N HIS A 240 -10.76 -6.82 13.46
CA HIS A 240 -11.04 -7.20 14.86
C HIS A 240 -9.79 -7.75 15.56
N ALA A 241 -9.00 -8.58 14.89
CA ALA A 241 -7.74 -9.12 15.38
C ALA A 241 -6.72 -8.00 15.66
N ILE A 242 -6.59 -7.06 14.72
CA ILE A 242 -5.74 -5.87 14.89
C ILE A 242 -6.20 -5.04 16.09
N ALA A 243 -7.50 -4.75 16.19
CA ALA A 243 -8.04 -3.97 17.30
C ALA A 243 -7.83 -4.69 18.65
N PHE A 244 -8.00 -6.02 18.68
CA PHE A 244 -7.76 -6.83 19.86
C PHE A 244 -6.28 -6.81 20.28
N ALA A 245 -5.37 -7.02 19.34
CA ALA A 245 -3.92 -7.00 19.59
C ALA A 245 -3.46 -5.63 20.12
N ALA A 246 -3.98 -4.55 19.53
CA ALA A 246 -3.66 -3.17 19.92
C ALA A 246 -4.48 -2.62 21.11
N CYS A 247 -5.35 -3.43 21.73
CA CYS A 247 -6.23 -2.97 22.82
C CYS A 247 -7.08 -1.75 22.46
N LEU A 248 -7.51 -1.66 21.20
CA LEU A 248 -8.41 -0.62 20.72
C LEU A 248 -9.86 -1.01 21.03
N PRO A 249 -10.78 -0.05 21.22
CA PRO A 249 -12.21 -0.35 21.36
C PRO A 249 -12.71 -1.26 20.22
N PRO A 250 -13.53 -2.29 20.53
CA PRO A 250 -14.16 -2.60 21.82
C PRO A 250 -13.31 -3.45 22.80
N TYR A 251 -12.04 -3.72 22.51
CA TYR A 251 -11.19 -4.69 23.21
C TYR A 251 -10.25 -4.11 24.29
N THR A 252 -10.52 -2.88 24.75
CA THR A 252 -9.67 -2.19 25.75
C THR A 252 -9.51 -2.98 27.06
N TYR A 253 -10.44 -3.88 27.38
CA TYR A 253 -10.39 -4.74 28.57
C TYR A 253 -9.17 -5.68 28.58
N ARG A 254 -8.61 -6.07 27.42
CA ARG A 254 -7.44 -6.95 27.33
C ARG A 254 -6.24 -6.35 28.09
N CYS A 255 -6.00 -5.05 27.93
CA CYS A 255 -4.88 -4.36 28.55
C CYS A 255 -5.18 -3.83 29.97
N ASN A 256 -6.45 -3.79 30.40
CA ASN A 256 -6.82 -3.24 31.71
C ASN A 256 -6.67 -4.24 32.87
N ASN A 257 -6.86 -5.54 32.59
CA ASN A 257 -6.95 -6.59 33.61
C ASN A 257 -5.63 -7.29 33.97
N ASN A 258 -4.53 -7.06 33.22
CA ASN A 258 -3.23 -7.65 33.51
C ASN A 258 -2.17 -6.57 33.75
N ALA A 259 -1.52 -6.58 34.93
CA ALA A 259 -0.47 -5.64 35.29
C ALA A 259 0.76 -5.72 34.36
N THR A 260 1.02 -6.90 33.77
CA THR A 260 2.02 -7.13 32.72
C THR A 260 1.59 -6.58 31.35
N ALA A 261 0.31 -6.70 30.99
CA ALA A 261 -0.23 -6.22 29.71
C ALA A 261 -0.38 -4.69 29.64
N ARG A 262 -0.36 -3.97 30.77
CA ARG A 262 -0.40 -2.50 30.79
C ARG A 262 0.81 -1.84 30.11
N ASN A 263 1.92 -2.57 29.98
CA ASN A 263 3.13 -2.11 29.31
C ASN A 263 3.32 -2.70 27.90
N GLU A 264 2.46 -3.64 27.45
CA GLU A 264 2.50 -4.19 26.10
C GLU A 264 1.87 -3.19 25.12
N LYS A 265 2.71 -2.39 24.48
CA LYS A 265 2.31 -1.46 23.43
C LYS A 265 2.41 -2.16 22.09
N THR A 266 1.31 -2.72 21.61
CA THR A 266 1.29 -3.27 20.25
C THR A 266 1.10 -2.14 19.23
N GLN A 267 2.14 -1.85 18.47
CA GLN A 267 2.11 -1.03 17.26
C GLN A 267 1.55 -1.88 16.12
N VAL A 268 0.92 -1.26 15.12
CA VAL A 268 0.33 -2.01 14.00
C VAL A 268 0.77 -1.42 12.67
N SER A 269 1.29 -2.28 11.81
CA SER A 269 1.54 -1.99 10.39
C SER A 269 0.77 -2.98 9.53
N ILE A 270 0.04 -2.49 8.54
CA ILE A 270 -0.71 -3.32 7.60
C ILE A 270 -0.24 -2.99 6.20
N ALA A 271 0.03 -4.03 5.42
CA ALA A 271 0.34 -3.94 4.01
C ALA A 271 -0.76 -4.67 3.22
N PHE A 272 -1.29 -3.99 2.21
CA PHE A 272 -2.19 -4.53 1.19
C PHE A 272 -1.51 -4.47 -0.17
#